data_AF-I3USD9-F1
#
_entry.id   AF-I3USD9-F1
#
_cell.length_a   1.000
_cell.length_b   1.000
_cell.length_c   1.000
_cell.angle_alpha   90.00
_cell.angle_beta   90.00
_cell.angle_gamma   90.00
#
_symmetry.space_group_name_H-M   'P 1'
#
loop_
_entity.id
_entity.type
_entity.pdbx_description
1 polymer ?
#
loop_
_entity_poly.entity_id
_entity_poly.type
_entity_poly.pdbx_seq_one_letter_code
_entity_poly.pdbx_strand_id
1 'polypeptide(L)'
;MKVNIAKVEAGQQMVAEWRGQPVFIVRRTEEILGNLKKITGDLSDPESKASVQPAYVDPEVRSIKPEILILVGLCTHLGCSPTFRPEVAPADLGPKWVGGYFCPCHGSHYDLAGRVYKSQPAPLNLPVPPHSYESDEIIVIGVDQENA
;
A
#
# COMPACT_ATOMS: atom_id res chain seq x y z
N MET A 1 5.56 17.31 2.02
CA MET A 1 6.68 17.00 1.11
C MET A 1 6.13 16.80 -0.28
N LYS A 2 6.76 17.38 -1.32
CA LYS A 2 6.37 17.13 -2.72
C LYS A 2 7.17 15.96 -3.29
N VAL A 3 6.53 15.08 -4.05
CA VAL A 3 7.15 13.95 -4.74
C VAL A 3 6.72 13.94 -6.20
N ASN A 4 7.69 13.87 -7.12
CA ASN A 4 7.43 13.69 -8.54
C ASN A 4 7.38 12.20 -8.88
N ILE A 5 6.25 11.74 -9.43
CA ILE A 5 5.98 10.35 -9.79
C ILE A 5 5.97 10.10 -11.30
N ALA A 6 6.38 11.06 -12.13
CA ALA A 6 6.34 10.94 -13.60
C ALA A 6 7.12 9.74 -14.13
N LYS A 7 8.19 9.34 -13.45
CA LYS A 7 9.05 8.21 -13.82
C LYS A 7 8.62 6.87 -13.21
N VAL A 8 7.57 6.83 -12.39
CA VAL A 8 7.05 5.58 -11.83
C VAL A 8 6.17 4.92 -12.89
N GLU A 9 6.65 3.83 -13.46
CA GLU A 9 5.91 3.07 -14.46
C GLU A 9 4.89 2.13 -13.82
N ALA A 10 3.93 1.66 -14.60
CA ALA A 10 2.93 0.73 -14.10
C ALA A 10 3.59 -0.58 -13.63
N GLY A 11 3.20 -1.07 -12.46
CA GLY A 11 3.80 -2.20 -11.76
C GLY A 11 5.00 -1.83 -10.88
N GLN A 12 5.52 -0.60 -10.96
CA GLN A 12 6.69 -0.18 -10.18
C GLN A 12 6.34 0.49 -8.87
N GLN A 13 7.30 0.43 -7.95
CA GLN A 13 7.32 1.15 -6.70
C GLN A 13 8.51 2.11 -6.66
N MET A 14 8.27 3.32 -6.15
CA MET A 14 9.32 4.16 -5.59
C MET A 14 9.16 4.26 -4.07
N VAL A 15 10.27 4.56 -3.39
CA VAL A 15 10.26 4.83 -1.95
C VAL A 15 10.75 6.25 -1.72
N ALA A 16 9.94 7.05 -1.04
CA ALA A 16 10.31 8.37 -0.55
C ALA A 16 10.49 8.33 0.98
N GLU A 17 11.13 9.35 1.56
CA GLU A 17 11.24 9.49 3.01
C GLU A 17 10.37 10.65 3.49
N TRP A 18 9.50 10.41 4.48
CA TRP A 18 8.69 11.45 5.11
C TRP A 18 8.75 11.29 6.63
N ARG A 19 9.19 12.34 7.33
CA ARG A 19 9.36 12.35 8.80
C ARG A 19 10.22 11.18 9.31
N GLY A 20 11.27 10.83 8.58
CA GLY A 20 12.17 9.71 8.90
C GLY A 20 11.57 8.32 8.67
N GLN A 21 10.39 8.23 8.04
CA GLN A 21 9.73 6.97 7.71
C GLN A 21 9.71 6.74 6.19
N PRO A 22 9.89 5.49 5.73
CA PRO A 22 9.72 5.16 4.33
C PRO A 22 8.25 5.32 3.94
N VAL A 23 7.99 5.91 2.78
CA VAL A 23 6.68 5.97 2.15
C VAL A 23 6.76 5.28 0.79
N PHE A 24 6.01 4.21 0.64
CA PHE A 24 5.88 3.47 -0.60
C PHE A 24 4.90 4.19 -1.51
N ILE A 25 5.28 4.38 -2.76
CA ILE A 25 4.43 4.95 -3.80
C ILE A 25 4.45 3.95 -4.97
N VAL A 26 3.31 3.31 -5.22
CA VAL A 26 3.19 2.26 -6.24
C VAL A 26 2.23 2.70 -7.32
N ARG A 27 2.63 2.54 -8.58
CA ARG A 27 1.73 2.70 -9.71
C ARG A 27 1.17 1.34 -10.11
N ARG A 28 -0.05 1.03 -9.69
CA ARG A 28 -0.70 -0.27 -9.90
C ARG A 28 -1.19 -0.42 -11.33
N THR A 29 -1.07 -1.63 -11.87
CA THR A 29 -1.67 -2.03 -13.15
C THR A 29 -3.14 -2.39 -12.96
N GLU A 30 -3.88 -2.48 -14.06
CA GLU A 30 -5.24 -3.03 -14.03
C GLU A 30 -5.27 -4.49 -13.53
N GLU A 31 -4.23 -5.28 -13.86
CA GLU A 31 -4.09 -6.64 -13.35
C GLU A 31 -3.96 -6.67 -11.82
N ILE A 32 -3.11 -5.81 -11.25
CA ILE A 32 -2.96 -5.67 -9.80
C ILE A 32 -4.32 -5.32 -9.19
N LEU A 33 -5.02 -4.32 -9.72
CA LEU A 33 -6.34 -3.91 -9.24
C LEU A 33 -7.39 -5.02 -9.34
N GLY A 34 -7.36 -5.80 -10.43
CA GLY A 34 -8.22 -6.96 -10.61
C GLY A 34 -7.92 -8.08 -9.62
N ASN A 35 -6.64 -8.30 -9.29
CA ASN A 35 -6.21 -9.31 -8.33
C ASN A 35 -6.63 -8.98 -6.89
N LEU A 36 -6.67 -7.70 -6.50
CA LEU A 36 -7.14 -7.28 -5.16
C LEU A 36 -8.54 -7.80 -4.83
N LYS A 37 -9.42 -7.88 -5.84
CA LYS A 37 -10.80 -8.38 -5.67
C LYS A 37 -10.87 -9.89 -5.46
N LYS A 38 -9.89 -10.63 -5.96
CA LYS A 38 -9.85 -12.11 -5.88
C LYS A 38 -9.51 -12.60 -4.48
N ILE A 39 -8.83 -11.78 -3.69
CA ILE A 39 -8.29 -12.14 -2.37
C ILE A 39 -9.03 -11.48 -1.20
N THR A 40 -10.12 -10.74 -1.45
CA THR A 40 -10.87 -10.02 -0.39
C THR A 40 -11.27 -10.94 0.77
N GLY A 41 -11.62 -12.19 0.49
CA GLY A 41 -11.97 -13.19 1.50
C GLY A 41 -10.80 -13.64 2.40
N ASP A 42 -9.57 -13.38 2.01
CA ASP A 42 -8.35 -13.78 2.72
C ASP A 42 -7.77 -12.65 3.60
N LEU A 43 -8.38 -11.46 3.58
CA LEU A 43 -7.91 -10.28 4.30
C LEU A 43 -8.52 -10.15 5.70
N SER A 44 -7.76 -9.59 6.64
CA SER A 44 -8.22 -9.39 8.02
C SER A 44 -9.16 -8.18 8.16
N ASP A 45 -8.90 -7.12 7.39
CA ASP A 45 -9.70 -5.87 7.39
C ASP A 45 -9.88 -5.39 5.94
N PRO A 46 -10.73 -6.07 5.12
CA PRO A 46 -10.87 -5.79 3.69
C PRO A 46 -11.46 -4.40 3.39
N GLU A 47 -12.30 -3.88 4.29
CA GLU A 47 -12.95 -2.57 4.22
C GLU A 47 -12.20 -1.48 5.01
N SER A 48 -10.99 -1.79 5.50
CA SER A 48 -10.12 -0.85 6.21
C SER A 48 -10.75 -0.15 7.42
N LYS A 49 -11.67 -0.80 8.12
CA LYS A 49 -12.44 -0.23 9.25
C LYS A 49 -11.57 0.10 10.45
N ALA A 50 -10.49 -0.66 10.67
CA ALA A 50 -9.54 -0.45 11.76
C ALA A 50 -8.26 0.27 11.30
N SER A 51 -8.18 0.66 10.02
CA SER A 51 -6.96 1.15 9.40
C SER A 51 -6.72 2.64 9.67
N VAL A 52 -5.44 3.01 9.81
CA VAL A 52 -5.04 4.43 9.85
C VAL A 52 -4.95 4.95 8.42
N GLN A 53 -5.93 5.74 8.01
CA GLN A 53 -5.97 6.37 6.68
C GLN A 53 -6.88 7.60 6.68
N PRO A 54 -6.68 8.54 5.74
CA PRO A 54 -7.59 9.67 5.57
C PRO A 54 -8.97 9.22 5.08
N ALA A 55 -10.03 9.93 5.46
CA ALA A 55 -11.41 9.57 5.10
C ALA A 55 -11.74 9.73 3.60
N TYR A 56 -10.95 10.51 2.86
CA TYR A 56 -11.14 10.78 1.43
C TYR A 56 -10.58 9.68 0.50
N VAL A 57 -9.89 8.67 1.03
CA VAL A 57 -9.43 7.54 0.20
C VAL A 57 -10.53 6.48 0.16
N ASP A 58 -10.61 5.77 -0.97
CA ASP A 58 -11.48 4.60 -1.05
C ASP A 58 -11.04 3.55 -0.02
N PRO A 59 -11.94 2.99 0.81
CA PRO A 59 -11.57 2.07 1.89
C PRO A 59 -11.07 0.71 1.41
N GLU A 60 -11.43 0.26 0.21
CA GLU A 60 -11.00 -1.04 -0.33
C GLU A 60 -9.65 -0.91 -1.06
N VAL A 61 -9.51 0.09 -1.94
CA VAL A 61 -8.27 0.27 -2.73
C VAL A 61 -7.25 1.21 -2.08
N ARG A 62 -7.66 1.92 -1.02
CA ARG A 62 -6.82 2.70 -0.09
C ARG A 62 -6.04 3.82 -0.76
N SER A 63 -6.67 4.45 -1.75
CA SER A 63 -6.10 5.51 -2.59
C SER A 63 -7.18 6.47 -3.10
N ILE A 64 -6.81 7.71 -3.41
CA ILE A 64 -7.66 8.67 -4.14
C ILE A 64 -7.80 8.24 -5.61
N LYS A 65 -6.66 8.00 -6.26
CA LYS A 65 -6.57 7.45 -7.63
C LYS A 65 -6.24 5.96 -7.53
N PRO A 66 -7.09 5.03 -8.00
CA PRO A 66 -6.86 3.59 -7.83
C PRO A 66 -5.51 3.12 -8.34
N GLU A 67 -4.95 3.72 -9.37
CA GLU A 67 -3.64 3.36 -9.89
C GLU A 67 -2.46 3.85 -9.03
N ILE A 68 -2.65 4.82 -8.12
CA ILE A 68 -1.56 5.35 -7.27
C ILE A 68 -1.82 5.03 -5.80
N LEU A 69 -1.07 4.06 -5.28
CA LEU A 69 -1.10 3.69 -3.87
C LEU A 69 0.03 4.38 -3.11
N ILE A 70 -0.28 4.97 -1.95
CA ILE A 70 0.70 5.62 -1.08
C ILE A 70 0.55 5.03 0.33
N LEU A 71 1.61 4.46 0.87
CA LEU A 71 1.60 3.80 2.19
C LEU A 71 2.82 4.19 3.01
N VAL A 72 2.65 4.34 4.33
CA VAL A 72 3.77 4.33 5.26
C VAL A 72 4.32 2.91 5.29
N GLY A 73 5.57 2.76 4.86
CA GLY A 73 6.26 1.48 4.68
C GLY A 73 6.79 0.88 5.97
N LEU A 74 6.00 0.92 7.05
CA LEU A 74 6.31 0.37 8.36
C LEU A 74 5.27 -0.69 8.73
N CYS A 75 5.72 -1.93 8.89
CA CYS A 75 4.89 -3.04 9.30
C CYS A 75 4.23 -2.74 10.64
N THR A 76 2.91 -2.93 10.69
CA THR A 76 2.08 -2.67 11.86
C THR A 76 2.29 -3.65 13.02
N HIS A 77 3.11 -4.69 12.82
CA HIS A 77 3.54 -5.56 13.92
C HIS A 77 4.55 -4.83 14.83
N LEU A 78 5.81 -4.68 14.36
CA LEU A 78 6.91 -4.10 15.14
C LEU A 78 7.79 -3.15 14.30
N GLY A 79 7.23 -2.54 13.25
CA GLY A 79 7.84 -1.41 12.55
C GLY A 79 8.90 -1.73 11.49
N CYS A 80 9.23 -3.00 11.22
CA CYS A 80 10.11 -3.36 10.09
C CYS A 80 9.53 -2.87 8.75
N SER A 81 10.39 -2.53 7.78
CA SER A 81 9.90 -2.16 6.44
C SER A 81 9.58 -3.40 5.60
N PRO A 82 8.32 -3.59 5.13
CA PRO A 82 7.98 -4.72 4.27
C PRO A 82 8.66 -4.65 2.90
N THR A 83 9.03 -5.80 2.35
CA THR A 83 9.60 -5.93 1.01
C THR A 83 8.49 -5.92 -0.04
N PHE A 84 8.66 -5.13 -1.10
CA PHE A 84 7.77 -5.13 -2.26
C PHE A 84 7.93 -6.45 -3.03
N ARG A 85 6.83 -7.19 -3.19
CA ARG A 85 6.77 -8.53 -3.81
C ARG A 85 5.62 -8.57 -4.82
N PRO A 86 5.74 -7.86 -5.95
CA PRO A 86 4.65 -7.72 -6.93
C PRO A 86 4.43 -8.98 -7.77
N GLU A 87 5.33 -9.95 -7.71
CA GLU A 87 5.25 -11.16 -8.51
C GLU A 87 3.98 -11.95 -8.21
N VAL A 88 3.40 -12.59 -9.22
CA VAL A 88 2.27 -13.53 -9.03
C VAL A 88 2.83 -14.93 -8.89
N ALA A 89 2.35 -15.66 -7.88
CA ALA A 89 2.71 -17.05 -7.60
C ALA A 89 4.23 -17.36 -7.62
N PRO A 90 5.10 -16.56 -6.97
CA PRO A 90 6.51 -16.90 -6.88
C PRO A 90 6.70 -18.15 -6.02
N ALA A 91 7.77 -18.90 -6.28
CA ALA A 91 8.00 -20.21 -5.66
C ALA A 91 8.02 -20.18 -4.12
N ASP A 92 8.49 -19.09 -3.52
CA ASP A 92 8.64 -18.91 -2.08
C ASP A 92 7.37 -18.46 -1.35
N LEU A 93 6.43 -17.79 -2.03
CA LEU A 93 5.15 -17.33 -1.44
C LEU A 93 3.94 -18.17 -1.87
N GLY A 94 4.17 -19.11 -2.80
CA GLY A 94 3.19 -20.11 -3.19
C GLY A 94 2.14 -19.61 -4.20
N PRO A 95 1.30 -20.53 -4.70
CA PRO A 95 0.46 -20.29 -5.88
C PRO A 95 -0.72 -19.34 -5.66
N LYS A 96 -1.02 -19.01 -4.40
CA LYS A 96 -2.13 -18.09 -4.03
C LYS A 96 -1.67 -16.64 -3.90
N TRP A 97 -0.37 -16.37 -3.96
CA TRP A 97 0.17 -15.02 -3.89
C TRP A 97 -0.12 -14.28 -5.20
N VAL A 98 -0.69 -13.08 -5.11
CA VAL A 98 -1.11 -12.28 -6.28
C VAL A 98 -0.40 -10.94 -6.37
N GLY A 99 0.73 -10.81 -5.68
CA GLY A 99 1.46 -9.57 -5.50
C GLY A 99 1.10 -8.85 -4.21
N GLY A 100 2.08 -8.22 -3.58
CA GLY A 100 1.88 -7.55 -2.29
C GLY A 100 3.17 -7.11 -1.62
N TYR A 101 3.15 -7.15 -0.29
CA TYR A 101 4.31 -6.93 0.55
C TYR A 101 4.52 -8.09 1.52
N PHE A 102 5.78 -8.48 1.68
CA PHE A 102 6.20 -9.48 2.64
C PHE A 102 7.11 -8.85 3.69
N CYS A 103 6.76 -8.95 4.97
CA CYS A 103 7.59 -8.47 6.08
C CYS A 103 8.44 -9.62 6.65
N PRO A 104 9.75 -9.69 6.35
CA PRO A 104 10.58 -10.84 6.69
C PRO A 104 10.85 -11.00 8.18
N CYS A 105 10.63 -9.95 9.00
CA CYS A 105 10.92 -10.00 10.43
C CYS A 105 10.09 -11.08 11.16
N HIS A 106 8.81 -11.22 10.81
CA HIS A 106 7.90 -12.18 11.45
C HIS A 106 6.92 -12.83 10.45
N GLY A 107 7.11 -12.61 9.14
CA GLY A 107 6.35 -13.29 8.09
C GLY A 107 4.97 -12.69 7.76
N SER A 108 4.70 -11.44 8.15
CA SER A 108 3.41 -10.80 7.83
C SER A 108 3.28 -10.51 6.32
N HIS A 109 2.11 -10.83 5.78
CA HIS A 109 1.74 -10.59 4.39
C HIS A 109 0.72 -9.44 4.26
N TYR A 110 0.91 -8.60 3.24
CA TYR A 110 -0.03 -7.57 2.83
C TYR A 110 -0.26 -7.64 1.33
N ASP A 111 -1.43 -7.23 0.84
CA ASP A 111 -1.70 -7.09 -0.59
C ASP A 111 -1.16 -5.77 -1.16
N LEU A 112 -1.37 -5.53 -2.47
CA LEU A 112 -1.06 -4.26 -3.13
C LEU A 112 -2.15 -3.18 -2.95
N ALA A 113 -2.89 -3.22 -1.85
CA ALA A 113 -3.52 -2.06 -1.22
C ALA A 113 -2.96 -1.83 0.20
N GLY A 114 -1.96 -2.62 0.63
CA GLY A 114 -1.41 -2.60 1.98
C GLY A 114 -2.33 -3.23 3.02
N ARG A 115 -3.31 -4.03 2.61
CA ARG A 115 -4.24 -4.72 3.51
C ARG A 115 -3.62 -6.02 4.00
N VAL A 116 -3.67 -6.25 5.30
CA VAL A 116 -3.06 -7.42 5.93
C VAL A 116 -3.92 -8.67 5.71
N TYR A 117 -3.26 -9.79 5.42
CA TYR A 117 -3.93 -11.08 5.32
C TYR A 117 -4.44 -11.55 6.70
N LYS A 118 -5.36 -12.50 6.71
CA LYS A 118 -5.81 -13.18 7.93
C LYS A 118 -4.65 -13.93 8.60
N SER A 119 -4.75 -14.07 9.93
CA SER A 119 -3.83 -14.89 10.74
C SER A 119 -2.36 -14.48 10.62
N GLN A 120 -2.08 -13.19 10.46
CA GLN A 120 -0.73 -12.63 10.44
C GLN A 120 -0.37 -12.02 11.80
N PRO A 121 0.92 -11.93 12.17
CA PRO A 121 1.35 -11.21 13.38
C PRO A 121 1.06 -9.71 13.35
N ALA A 122 1.02 -9.12 12.15
CA ALA A 122 0.62 -7.73 11.97
C ALA A 122 -0.89 -7.57 12.22
N PRO A 123 -1.30 -6.68 13.15
CA PRO A 123 -2.71 -6.57 13.52
C PRO A 123 -3.54 -5.70 12.57
N LEU A 124 -2.90 -4.83 11.77
CA LEU A 124 -3.57 -3.79 10.99
C LEU A 124 -3.00 -3.68 9.57
N ASN A 125 -3.77 -3.09 8.66
CA ASN A 125 -3.30 -2.68 7.33
C ASN A 125 -2.21 -1.59 7.45
N LEU A 126 -1.30 -1.50 6.47
CA LEU A 126 -0.26 -0.46 6.44
C LEU A 126 -0.88 0.94 6.41
N PRO A 127 -0.41 1.94 7.18
CA PRO A 127 -1.04 3.25 7.20
C PRO A 127 -0.99 3.95 5.84
N VAL A 128 -2.05 4.68 5.47
CA VAL A 128 -2.01 5.63 4.36
C VAL A 128 -1.72 7.01 4.97
N PRO A 129 -0.65 7.72 4.54
CA PRO A 129 -0.40 9.06 5.04
C PRO A 129 -1.39 10.06 4.42
N PRO A 130 -1.69 11.19 5.09
CA PRO A 130 -2.33 12.35 4.47
C PRO A 130 -1.63 12.73 3.16
N HIS A 131 -2.37 12.92 2.08
CA HIS A 131 -1.81 13.35 0.82
C HIS A 131 -2.82 14.04 -0.11
N SER A 132 -2.29 14.84 -1.03
CA SER A 132 -3.05 15.46 -2.12
C SER A 132 -2.25 15.42 -3.43
N TYR A 133 -2.91 15.78 -4.53
CA TYR A 133 -2.31 15.89 -5.85
C TYR A 133 -2.27 17.37 -6.25
N GLU A 134 -1.07 17.89 -6.45
CA GLU A 134 -0.87 19.24 -7.01
C GLU A 134 -0.99 19.22 -8.54
N SER A 135 -0.66 18.07 -9.14
CA SER A 135 -0.90 17.74 -10.54
C SER A 135 -1.00 16.21 -10.69
N ASP A 136 -1.15 15.72 -11.91
CA ASP A 136 -1.11 14.28 -12.17
C ASP A 136 0.23 13.61 -11.85
N GLU A 137 1.31 14.39 -11.81
CA GLU A 137 2.68 13.89 -11.60
C GLU A 137 3.28 14.30 -10.25
N ILE A 138 2.67 15.25 -9.54
CA ILE A 138 3.19 15.77 -8.27
C ILE A 138 2.23 15.48 -7.12
N ILE A 139 2.70 14.68 -6.17
CA ILE A 139 1.99 14.33 -4.95
C ILE A 139 2.54 15.16 -3.79
N VAL A 140 1.65 15.67 -2.94
CA VAL A 140 2.00 16.35 -1.69
C VAL A 140 1.67 15.42 -0.52
N ILE A 141 2.67 14.93 0.20
CA ILE A 141 2.53 14.03 1.35
C ILE A 141 2.62 14.83 2.67
N GLY A 142 1.71 14.54 3.61
CA GLY A 142 1.62 15.12 4.94
C GLY A 142 0.69 16.33 5.06
N VAL A 143 -0.10 16.64 4.03
CA VAL A 143 -1.14 17.68 4.03
C VAL A 143 -2.45 17.02 3.64
N ASP A 144 -3.49 17.17 4.46
CA ASP A 144 -4.83 16.68 4.14
C ASP A 144 -5.50 17.59 3.10
N GLN A 145 -6.33 16.99 2.22
CA GLN A 145 -7.06 17.73 1.18
C GLN A 145 -7.97 18.83 1.73
N GLU A 146 -8.41 18.73 2.99
CA GLU A 146 -9.25 19.74 3.64
C GLU A 146 -8.50 21.06 3.95
N ASN A 147 -7.17 21.06 3.87
CA ASN A 147 -6.34 22.25 4.13
C ASN A 147 -5.54 22.70 2.89
N ALA A 148 -5.91 22.22 1.69
CA ALA A 148 -5.28 22.60 0.42
C ALA A 148 -6.12 23.63 -0.35
#